data_AF-A0A373THS4-F1
#
_entry.id   AF-A0A373THS4-F1
#
_cell.length_a   1.000
_cell.length_b   1.000
_cell.length_c   1.000
_cell.angle_alpha   90.00
_cell.angle_beta   90.00
_cell.angle_gamma   90.00
#
_symmetry.space_group_name_H-M   'P 1'
#
loop_
_entity.id
_entity.type
_entity.pdbx_description
1 polymer ?
#
loop_
_entity_poly.entity_id
_entity_poly.type
_entity_poly.pdbx_seq_one_letter_code
_entity_poly.pdbx_strand_id
1 'polypeptide(L)'
;MIYVTNASGEYVLADGSVSATKTGISVPANGSVTINDIPVGIYSVSEEQTGTAVANYGLAVSGEGNVTVTKDATATVTVTNTYTQDRGSLTVEKAVAGYTFDANKTFAIYVTNASGEYVKEDGSTTATKTGISVPANGSVTINDIPVGTYTVSEEANGTAVKDYGLTVSGEGNVTVTKDATATVTVTNTYTQDRGSLTVEKAVAGYTFDANKTFAIYVTNASGEYVKEDGSVSATKTGISVPANGSVTINDIPVGTYTVSEEANGTAVKDYGLTVSGEGNVIVTKDATATATVTNTYTQDKGSLTVAKAVAGYTFDASKTFMIYVTNASGEYVLADGSISAT
;
A
#
# COMPACT_ATOMS: atom_id res chain seq x y z
N MET A 1 50.11 18.19 20.71
CA MET A 1 51.45 18.45 21.29
C MET A 1 51.34 19.66 22.20
N ILE A 2 52.00 19.68 23.35
CA ILE A 2 52.01 20.86 24.24
C ILE A 2 53.28 21.70 23.97
N TYR A 3 53.15 23.01 23.85
CA TYR A 3 54.28 23.93 23.80
C TYR A 3 54.40 24.67 25.11
N VAL A 4 55.62 24.71 25.64
CA VAL A 4 55.99 25.52 26.80
C VAL A 4 57.02 26.53 26.33
N THR A 5 56.80 27.81 26.56
CA THR A 5 57.75 28.88 26.20
C THR A 5 58.16 29.66 27.43
N ASN A 6 59.44 30.04 27.50
CA ASN A 6 59.95 30.91 28.56
C ASN A 6 59.63 32.40 28.26
N ALA A 7 60.06 33.30 29.15
CA ALA A 7 59.84 34.73 28.99
C ALA A 7 60.52 35.35 27.74
N SER A 8 61.57 34.72 27.19
CA SER A 8 62.21 35.12 25.92
C SER A 8 61.52 34.55 24.68
N GLY A 9 60.47 33.72 24.84
CA GLY A 9 59.74 33.08 23.75
C GLY A 9 60.43 31.84 23.18
N GLU A 10 61.46 31.31 23.84
CA GLU A 10 62.12 30.06 23.46
C GLU A 10 61.32 28.87 23.98
N TYR A 11 61.30 27.79 23.20
CA TYR A 11 60.56 26.56 23.52
C TYR A 11 61.35 25.71 24.52
N VAL A 12 60.71 25.40 25.64
CA VAL A 12 61.27 24.50 26.66
C VAL A 12 61.06 23.06 26.21
N LEU A 13 62.14 22.29 26.21
CA LEU A 13 62.17 20.87 25.86
C LEU A 13 61.89 20.00 27.10
N ALA A 14 61.56 18.73 26.88
CA ALA A 14 61.23 17.80 27.97
C ALA A 14 62.41 17.53 28.93
N ASP A 15 63.64 17.78 28.51
CA ASP A 15 64.86 17.66 29.32
C ASP A 15 65.23 18.96 30.07
N GLY A 16 64.40 20.01 29.97
CA GLY A 16 64.61 21.30 30.63
C GLY A 16 65.45 22.31 29.84
N SER A 17 66.04 21.90 28.71
CA SER A 17 66.76 22.82 27.82
C SER A 17 65.80 23.70 27.01
N VAL A 18 66.32 24.76 26.38
CA VAL A 18 65.52 25.68 25.53
C VAL A 18 65.96 25.63 24.07
N SER A 19 65.01 25.85 23.17
CA SER A 19 65.21 25.82 21.72
C SER A 19 64.51 27.00 21.06
N ALA A 20 65.19 27.65 20.11
CA ALA A 20 64.56 28.64 19.24
C ALA A 20 63.64 28.01 18.18
N THR A 21 63.71 26.68 17.98
CA THR A 21 62.86 25.95 17.03
C THR A 21 61.60 25.46 17.73
N LYS A 22 60.43 25.72 17.13
CA LYS A 22 59.12 25.26 17.64
C LYS A 22 59.13 23.75 17.87
N THR A 23 59.22 23.37 19.14
CA THR A 23 59.32 21.98 19.57
C THR A 23 58.30 21.74 20.66
N GLY A 24 57.47 20.72 20.48
CA GLY A 24 56.40 20.37 21.40
C GLY A 24 56.80 19.21 22.30
N ILE A 25 56.22 19.18 23.48
CA ILE A 25 56.28 18.09 24.44
C ILE A 25 55.09 17.17 24.18
N SER A 26 55.38 15.88 24.01
CA SER A 26 54.35 14.84 23.90
C SER A 26 53.88 14.46 25.29
N VAL A 27 52.64 14.84 25.63
CA VAL A 27 52.01 14.46 26.89
C VAL A 27 51.01 13.33 26.62
N PRO A 28 51.09 12.18 27.32
CA PRO A 28 50.13 11.09 27.13
C PRO A 28 48.72 11.51 27.58
N ALA A 29 47.70 10.99 26.90
CA ALA A 29 46.31 11.22 27.29
C ALA A 29 46.07 10.78 28.74
N ASN A 30 45.40 11.62 29.54
CA ASN A 30 45.18 11.42 30.98
C ASN A 30 46.46 11.18 31.81
N GLY A 31 47.62 11.59 31.30
CA GLY A 31 48.89 11.53 32.03
C GLY A 31 49.54 12.90 32.17
N SER A 32 50.79 12.91 32.59
CA SER A 32 51.57 14.13 32.80
C SER A 32 53.02 13.95 32.36
N VAL A 33 53.68 15.06 32.08
CA VAL A 33 55.13 15.14 31.88
C VAL A 33 55.66 16.21 32.81
N THR A 34 56.68 15.87 33.59
CA THR A 34 57.39 16.83 34.44
C THR A 34 58.68 17.26 33.76
N ILE A 35 58.86 18.57 33.56
CA ILE A 35 60.12 19.15 33.10
C ILE A 35 60.93 19.51 34.35
N ASN A 36 62.05 18.83 34.56
CA ASN A 36 62.89 19.05 35.72
C ASN A 36 63.94 20.14 35.44
N ASP A 37 64.43 20.76 36.52
CA ASP A 37 65.61 21.65 36.50
C ASP A 37 65.54 22.87 35.56
N ILE A 38 64.35 23.46 35.40
CA ILE A 38 64.15 24.70 34.64
C ILE A 38 64.33 25.96 35.50
N PRO A 39 64.78 27.10 34.94
CA PRO A 39 64.90 28.36 35.67
C PRO A 39 63.56 28.83 36.28
N VAL A 40 63.63 29.52 37.41
CA VAL A 40 62.46 30.22 37.97
C VAL A 40 62.00 31.32 37.03
N GLY A 41 60.68 31.51 36.88
CA GLY A 41 60.14 32.48 35.94
C GLY A 41 58.71 32.19 35.51
N ILE A 42 58.21 33.00 34.59
CA ILE A 42 56.89 32.82 33.97
C ILE A 42 57.08 32.04 32.67
N TYR A 43 56.28 31.01 32.49
CA TYR A 43 56.23 30.19 31.27
C TYR A 43 54.83 30.25 30.67
N SER A 44 54.73 30.25 29.36
CA SER A 44 53.45 30.16 28.65
C SER A 44 53.23 28.76 28.10
N VAL A 45 52.07 28.18 28.37
CA VAL A 45 51.67 26.83 27.95
C VAL A 45 50.53 26.91 26.94
N SER A 46 50.66 26.20 25.83
CA SER A 46 49.64 26.09 24.77
C SER A 46 49.64 24.71 24.12
N GLU A 47 48.61 24.36 23.37
CA GLU A 47 48.47 23.11 22.62
C GLU A 47 48.42 23.34 21.10
N GLU A 48 49.12 22.49 20.35
CA GLU A 48 48.90 22.31 18.92
C GLU A 48 47.58 21.56 18.66
N GLN A 49 46.60 22.24 18.08
CA GLN A 49 45.28 21.66 17.74
C GLN A 49 45.28 20.92 16.40
N THR A 50 46.34 21.02 15.60
CA THR A 50 46.41 20.32 14.31
C THR A 50 46.35 18.80 14.53
N GLY A 51 45.35 18.15 13.93
CA GLY A 51 45.18 16.69 14.01
C GLY A 51 44.51 16.19 15.29
N THR A 52 43.99 17.06 16.16
CA THR A 52 43.20 16.66 17.35
C THR A 52 41.71 16.51 17.05
N ALA A 53 41.25 16.95 15.87
CA ALA A 53 39.86 16.82 15.48
C ALA A 53 39.41 15.35 15.41
N VAL A 54 38.26 15.06 16.00
CA VAL A 54 37.58 13.75 15.94
C VAL A 54 36.29 13.96 15.14
N ALA A 55 36.05 13.10 14.14
CA ALA A 55 34.85 13.21 13.31
C ALA A 55 33.57 13.11 14.15
N ASN A 56 32.62 14.01 13.92
CA ASN A 56 31.34 14.13 14.64
C ASN A 56 31.49 14.49 16.13
N TYR A 57 32.58 15.12 16.52
CA TYR A 57 32.77 15.71 17.84
C TYR A 57 33.29 17.15 17.74
N GLY A 58 32.71 18.05 18.52
CA GLY A 58 33.30 19.35 18.82
C GLY A 58 34.45 19.22 19.81
N LEU A 59 35.50 20.01 19.64
CA LEU A 59 36.65 20.11 20.53
C LEU A 59 36.68 21.48 21.23
N ALA A 60 36.75 21.48 22.55
CA ALA A 60 37.05 22.66 23.37
C ALA A 60 38.32 22.43 24.18
N VAL A 61 39.30 23.33 24.05
CA VAL A 61 40.57 23.32 24.80
C VAL A 61 40.50 24.34 25.93
N SER A 62 40.98 23.98 27.12
CA SER A 62 41.04 24.86 28.29
C SER A 62 42.29 24.63 29.13
N GLY A 63 42.65 25.58 30.00
CA GLY A 63 43.79 25.46 30.90
C GLY A 63 45.14 25.87 30.30
N GLU A 64 45.16 26.32 29.06
CA GLU A 64 46.29 27.04 28.47
C GLU A 64 46.51 28.40 29.15
N GLY A 65 47.74 28.91 29.07
CA GLY A 65 48.10 30.22 29.63
C GLY A 65 49.42 30.21 30.37
N ASN A 66 49.62 31.24 31.21
CA ASN A 66 50.88 31.46 31.89
C ASN A 66 50.93 30.77 33.26
N VAL A 67 52.07 30.19 33.59
CA VAL A 67 52.38 29.58 34.88
C VAL A 67 53.66 30.15 35.44
N THR A 68 53.70 30.38 36.75
CA THR A 68 54.91 30.85 37.45
C THR A 68 55.60 29.68 38.13
N VAL A 69 56.85 29.44 37.77
CA VAL A 69 57.74 28.47 38.43
C VAL A 69 58.56 29.20 39.49
N THR A 70 58.46 28.74 40.73
CA THR A 70 59.21 29.29 41.87
C THR A 70 60.24 28.28 42.37
N LYS A 71 61.24 28.78 43.09
CA LYS A 71 62.30 27.95 43.66
C LYS A 71 61.72 26.83 44.54
N ASP A 72 62.29 25.63 44.41
CA ASP A 72 61.99 24.45 45.22
C ASP A 72 60.51 24.00 45.20
N ALA A 73 59.74 24.41 44.19
CA ALA A 73 58.32 24.05 44.02
C ALA A 73 58.03 23.56 42.59
N THR A 74 57.14 22.58 42.47
CA THR A 74 56.59 22.15 41.17
C THR A 74 55.37 23.00 40.84
N ALA A 75 55.45 23.78 39.77
CA ALA A 75 54.28 24.43 39.20
C ALA A 75 53.52 23.45 38.29
N THR A 76 52.20 23.45 38.36
CA THR A 76 51.35 22.52 37.59
C THR A 76 50.43 23.31 36.67
N VAL A 77 50.36 22.89 35.40
CA VAL A 77 49.37 23.34 34.42
C VAL A 77 48.63 22.11 33.92
N THR A 78 47.30 22.21 33.86
CA THR A 78 46.44 21.16 33.32
C THR A 78 45.75 21.70 32.08
N VAL A 79 46.20 21.27 30.90
CA VAL A 79 45.49 21.53 29.63
C VAL A 79 44.47 20.41 29.41
N THR A 80 43.23 20.78 29.16
CA THR A 80 42.10 19.84 29.04
C THR A 80 41.42 19.97 27.68
N ASN A 81 41.36 18.86 26.94
CA ASN A 81 40.60 18.72 25.71
C ASN A 81 39.27 18.05 26.01
N THR A 82 38.19 18.79 25.79
CA THR A 82 36.82 18.30 25.95
C THR A 82 36.24 18.01 24.58
N TYR A 83 35.93 16.73 24.33
CA TYR A 83 35.22 16.31 23.11
C TYR A 83 33.74 16.13 23.42
N THR A 84 32.87 16.80 22.66
CA THR A 84 31.42 16.67 22.80
C THR A 84 30.85 16.14 21.50
N GLN A 85 30.07 15.05 21.57
CA GLN A 85 29.47 14.45 20.39
C GLN A 85 28.54 15.47 19.71
N ASP A 86 28.72 15.67 18.41
CA ASP A 86 27.84 16.52 17.62
C ASP A 86 26.49 15.82 17.44
N ARG A 87 25.41 16.58 17.58
CA ARG A 87 24.04 16.08 17.53
C ARG A 87 23.20 16.89 16.55
N GLY A 88 22.19 16.24 16.00
CA GLY A 88 21.18 16.82 15.12
C GLY A 88 19.84 16.13 15.38
N SER A 89 18.90 16.26 14.44
CA SER A 89 17.58 15.62 14.55
C SER A 89 17.16 14.97 13.23
N LEU A 90 16.23 14.04 13.31
CA LEU A 90 15.61 13.39 12.15
C LEU A 90 14.08 13.41 12.27
N THR A 91 13.42 14.05 11.32
CA THR A 91 11.97 13.96 11.13
C THR A 91 11.64 12.87 10.12
N VAL A 92 10.80 11.93 10.55
CA VAL A 92 10.24 10.87 9.71
C VAL A 92 8.78 11.19 9.45
N GLU A 93 8.44 11.38 8.18
CA GLU A 93 7.08 11.63 7.71
C GLU A 93 6.51 10.37 7.08
N LYS A 94 5.20 10.19 7.23
CA LYS A 94 4.45 9.12 6.59
C LYS A 94 3.40 9.71 5.66
N ALA A 95 3.55 9.50 4.36
CA ALA A 95 2.51 9.81 3.39
C ALA A 95 1.70 8.55 3.04
N VAL A 96 0.39 8.73 2.85
CA VAL A 96 -0.55 7.68 2.41
C VAL A 96 -1.41 8.21 1.27
N ALA A 97 -1.40 7.50 0.15
CA ALA A 97 -2.16 7.83 -1.05
C ALA A 97 -3.04 6.66 -1.50
N GLY A 98 -4.17 6.97 -2.15
CA GLY A 98 -5.06 6.00 -2.79
C GLY A 98 -5.94 5.15 -1.85
N TYR A 99 -5.80 5.33 -0.53
CA TYR A 99 -6.71 4.78 0.47
C TYR A 99 -6.79 5.73 1.68
N THR A 100 -7.97 5.84 2.29
CA THR A 100 -8.17 6.64 3.51
C THR A 100 -8.36 5.72 4.70
N PHE A 101 -7.48 5.83 5.68
CA PHE A 101 -7.61 5.12 6.95
C PHE A 101 -8.38 5.94 7.98
N ASP A 102 -8.81 5.29 9.06
CA ASP A 102 -9.31 5.98 10.25
C ASP A 102 -8.26 6.96 10.81
N ALA A 103 -8.73 8.03 11.44
CA ALA A 103 -7.88 9.15 11.88
C ALA A 103 -6.71 8.76 12.80
N ASN A 104 -6.80 7.63 13.50
CA ASN A 104 -5.78 7.17 14.45
C ASN A 104 -4.81 6.14 13.87
N LYS A 105 -4.84 5.89 12.55
CA LYS A 105 -3.95 4.91 11.94
C LYS A 105 -2.50 5.40 12.02
N THR A 106 -1.64 4.52 12.51
CA THR A 106 -0.19 4.70 12.49
C THR A 106 0.50 3.59 11.72
N PHE A 107 1.74 3.87 11.30
CA PHE A 107 2.63 2.96 10.58
C PHE A 107 3.93 2.85 11.36
N ALA A 108 4.46 1.63 11.47
CA ALA A 108 5.73 1.39 12.13
C ALA A 108 6.87 1.67 11.13
N ILE A 109 7.62 2.75 11.37
CA ILE A 109 8.82 3.08 10.60
C ILE A 109 10.04 2.74 11.44
N TYR A 110 10.99 2.03 10.84
CA TYR A 110 12.23 1.64 11.49
C TYR A 110 13.33 2.61 11.05
N VAL A 111 14.09 3.08 12.04
CA VAL A 111 15.29 3.88 11.81
C VAL A 111 16.45 3.13 12.43
N THR A 112 17.51 2.87 11.67
CA THR A 112 18.72 2.23 12.18
C THR A 112 19.94 3.13 12.03
N ASN A 113 20.86 3.06 12.98
CA ASN A 113 22.15 3.73 12.91
C ASN A 113 23.15 2.94 12.04
N ALA A 114 24.35 3.49 11.84
CA ALA A 114 25.42 2.82 11.08
C ALA A 114 25.87 1.46 11.66
N SER A 115 25.62 1.21 12.94
CA SER A 115 25.90 -0.07 13.62
C SER A 115 24.77 -1.10 13.46
N GLY A 116 23.66 -0.72 12.81
CA GLY A 116 22.47 -1.55 12.64
C GLY A 116 21.53 -1.60 13.85
N GLU A 117 21.75 -0.77 14.88
CA GLU A 117 20.86 -0.66 16.03
C GLU A 117 19.65 0.21 15.70
N TYR A 118 18.48 -0.15 16.22
CA TYR A 118 17.23 0.59 16.03
C TYR A 118 17.20 1.82 16.93
N VAL A 119 16.88 2.97 16.35
CA VAL A 119 16.69 4.24 17.03
C VAL A 119 15.25 4.35 17.48
N LYS A 120 15.04 4.67 18.76
CA LYS A 120 13.72 4.93 19.34
C LYS A 120 13.37 6.40 19.20
N GLU A 121 12.11 6.73 19.44
CA GLU A 121 11.61 8.11 19.39
C GLU A 121 12.32 9.06 20.38
N ASP A 122 12.81 8.53 21.51
CA ASP A 122 13.61 9.28 22.50
C ASP A 122 15.09 9.46 22.11
N GLY A 123 15.49 9.00 20.92
CA GLY A 123 16.86 9.06 20.41
C GLY A 123 17.80 7.96 20.93
N SER A 124 17.36 7.11 21.87
CA SER A 124 18.16 5.97 22.33
C SER A 124 18.20 4.84 21.30
N THR A 125 19.25 4.02 21.33
CA THR A 125 19.38 2.87 20.42
C THR A 125 19.13 1.54 21.14
N THR A 126 18.78 0.51 20.37
CA THR A 126 18.59 -0.85 20.86
C THR A 126 18.84 -1.88 19.75
N ALA A 127 19.38 -3.04 20.11
CA ALA A 127 19.52 -4.17 19.19
C ALA A 127 18.17 -4.84 18.86
N THR A 128 17.15 -4.63 19.71
CA THR A 128 15.81 -5.17 19.50
C THR A 128 15.07 -4.36 18.45
N LYS A 129 14.53 -5.04 17.44
CA LYS A 129 13.70 -4.43 16.40
C LYS A 129 12.57 -3.60 17.00
N THR A 130 12.68 -2.29 16.87
CA THR A 130 11.75 -1.31 17.45
C THR A 130 11.36 -0.33 16.36
N GLY A 131 10.06 -0.23 16.07
CA GLY A 131 9.51 0.73 15.14
C GLY A 131 9.01 1.98 15.85
N ILE A 132 9.11 3.11 15.17
CA ILE A 132 8.52 4.39 15.55
C ILE A 132 7.11 4.43 14.96
N SER A 133 6.12 4.72 15.78
CA SER A 133 4.72 4.77 15.37
C SER A 133 4.40 6.14 14.75
N VAL A 134 4.48 6.24 13.42
CA VAL A 134 4.22 7.49 12.69
C VAL A 134 2.77 7.56 12.22
N PRO A 135 2.01 8.63 12.52
CA PRO A 135 0.63 8.78 12.04
C PRO A 135 0.52 8.84 10.52
N ALA A 136 -0.57 8.30 9.97
CA ALA A 136 -0.90 8.44 8.54
C ALA A 136 -0.98 9.92 8.15
N ASN A 137 -0.25 10.34 7.11
CA ASN A 137 -0.15 11.75 6.69
C ASN A 137 0.35 12.68 7.81
N GLY A 138 1.19 12.15 8.70
CA GLY A 138 1.82 12.88 9.80
C GLY A 138 3.32 12.62 9.89
N SER A 139 3.92 13.05 11.00
CA SER A 139 5.36 13.00 11.19
C SER A 139 5.74 12.78 12.65
N VAL A 140 6.90 12.18 12.89
CA VAL A 140 7.55 12.08 14.21
C VAL A 140 8.97 12.60 14.08
N THR A 141 9.44 13.37 15.05
CA THR A 141 10.82 13.89 15.07
C THR A 141 11.61 13.27 16.21
N ILE A 142 12.72 12.63 15.86
CA ILE A 142 13.72 12.12 16.80
C ILE A 142 14.71 13.24 17.02
N ASN A 143 14.68 13.82 18.22
CA ASN A 143 15.53 14.95 18.56
C ASN A 143 16.85 14.48 19.16
N ASP A 144 17.86 15.34 19.00
CA ASP A 144 19.13 15.22 19.71
C ASP A 144 19.75 13.82 19.55
N ILE A 145 20.02 13.40 18.31
CA ILE A 145 20.70 12.15 17.97
C ILE A 145 22.09 12.42 17.40
N PRO A 146 23.05 11.48 17.55
CA PRO A 146 24.39 11.65 17.00
C PRO A 146 24.39 12.00 15.51
N VAL A 147 25.29 12.90 15.10
CA VAL A 147 25.53 13.14 13.66
C VAL A 147 25.99 11.85 12.99
N GLY A 148 25.40 11.55 11.83
CA GLY A 148 25.68 10.32 11.10
C GLY A 148 24.65 9.98 10.04
N THR A 149 24.85 8.83 9.39
CA THR A 149 23.90 8.27 8.44
C THR A 149 23.00 7.27 9.13
N TYR A 150 21.70 7.39 8.88
CA TYR A 150 20.65 6.51 9.35
C TYR A 150 19.95 5.86 8.17
N THR A 151 19.50 4.62 8.32
CA THR A 151 18.65 3.95 7.32
C THR A 151 17.22 3.93 7.82
N VAL A 152 16.28 4.33 6.96
CA VAL A 152 14.85 4.40 7.26
C VAL A 152 14.13 3.36 6.39
N SER A 153 13.28 2.56 7.00
CA SER A 153 12.47 1.55 6.30
C SER A 153 11.09 1.36 6.93
N GLU A 154 10.17 0.79 6.18
CA GLU A 154 8.84 0.38 6.61
C GLU A 154 8.63 -1.10 6.27
N GLU A 155 8.19 -1.89 7.24
CA GLU A 155 7.70 -3.22 6.91
C GLU A 155 6.24 -3.16 6.51
N ALA A 156 5.95 -3.61 5.29
CA ALA A 156 4.59 -3.68 4.76
C ALA A 156 3.67 -4.66 5.54
N ASN A 157 4.22 -5.49 6.43
CA ASN A 157 3.45 -6.48 7.19
C ASN A 157 2.38 -5.80 8.08
N GLY A 158 1.12 -6.20 7.91
CA GLY A 158 -0.01 -5.61 8.66
C GLY A 158 -0.51 -4.26 8.15
N THR A 159 0.04 -3.76 7.02
CA THR A 159 -0.44 -2.54 6.35
C THR A 159 -1.22 -2.83 5.08
N ALA A 160 -1.32 -4.11 4.68
CA ALA A 160 -2.11 -4.53 3.53
C ALA A 160 -3.59 -4.18 3.73
N VAL A 161 -4.20 -3.64 2.68
CA VAL A 161 -5.64 -3.39 2.62
C VAL A 161 -6.22 -4.42 1.68
N LYS A 162 -7.28 -5.10 2.10
CA LYS A 162 -7.98 -6.09 1.27
C LYS A 162 -8.43 -5.42 -0.04
N ASP A 163 -8.20 -6.11 -1.16
CA ASP A 163 -8.60 -5.68 -2.51
C ASP A 163 -7.85 -4.43 -3.02
N TYR A 164 -6.67 -4.16 -2.46
CA TYR A 164 -5.74 -3.12 -2.91
C TYR A 164 -4.32 -3.67 -3.01
N GLY A 165 -3.60 -3.28 -4.07
CA GLY A 165 -2.15 -3.36 -4.14
C GLY A 165 -1.48 -2.28 -3.29
N LEU A 166 -0.33 -2.58 -2.69
CA LEU A 166 0.47 -1.65 -1.89
C LEU A 166 1.86 -1.49 -2.51
N THR A 167 2.28 -0.24 -2.69
CA THR A 167 3.67 0.12 -3.02
C THR A 167 4.23 1.06 -1.94
N VAL A 168 5.41 0.73 -1.41
CA VAL A 168 6.15 1.54 -0.43
C VAL A 168 7.32 2.23 -1.14
N SER A 169 7.59 3.49 -0.80
CA SER A 169 8.68 4.29 -1.39
C SER A 169 9.20 5.34 -0.41
N GLY A 170 10.36 5.95 -0.72
CA GLY A 170 10.98 6.97 0.13
C GLY A 170 11.81 6.42 1.29
N GLU A 171 11.93 5.10 1.38
CA GLU A 171 12.89 4.42 2.25
C GLU A 171 14.33 4.63 1.77
N GLY A 172 15.30 4.49 2.68
CA GLY A 172 16.71 4.56 2.35
C GLY A 172 17.54 5.32 3.39
N ASN A 173 18.71 5.77 2.97
CA ASN A 173 19.66 6.44 3.86
C ASN A 173 19.37 7.95 3.96
N VAL A 174 19.44 8.48 5.17
CA VAL A 174 19.34 9.90 5.50
C VAL A 174 20.54 10.31 6.35
N THR A 175 21.13 11.47 6.06
CA THR A 175 22.26 12.00 6.81
C THR A 175 21.79 13.10 7.75
N VAL A 176 22.01 12.89 9.05
CA VAL A 176 21.80 13.90 10.09
C VAL A 176 23.09 14.69 10.25
N THR A 177 22.98 16.01 10.23
CA THR A 177 24.11 16.94 10.40
C THR A 177 23.94 17.77 11.66
N LYS A 178 25.05 18.35 12.13
CA LYS A 178 25.10 19.08 13.39
C LYS A 178 24.11 20.25 13.39
N ASP A 179 23.37 20.39 14.49
CA ASP A 179 22.43 21.50 14.74
C ASP A 179 21.32 21.66 13.67
N ALA A 180 21.07 20.59 12.89
CA ALA A 180 20.07 20.58 11.82
C ALA A 180 19.10 19.40 11.96
N THR A 181 17.92 19.55 11.37
CA THR A 181 16.93 18.49 11.26
C THR A 181 16.91 17.98 9.82
N ALA A 182 17.24 16.71 9.63
CA ALA A 182 17.01 16.02 8.36
C ALA A 182 15.56 15.54 8.29
N THR A 183 15.01 15.44 7.08
CA THR A 183 13.64 14.95 6.86
C THR A 183 13.66 13.80 5.85
N VAL A 184 12.87 12.77 6.12
CA VAL A 184 12.60 11.66 5.20
C VAL A 184 11.10 11.40 5.17
N THR A 185 10.55 11.14 3.98
CA THR A 185 9.12 10.88 3.80
C THR A 185 8.93 9.48 3.24
N VAL A 186 8.35 8.57 4.03
CA VAL A 186 8.01 7.21 3.60
C VAL A 186 6.56 7.20 3.10
N THR A 187 6.36 6.82 1.84
CA THR A 187 5.05 6.90 1.16
C THR A 187 4.47 5.52 0.88
N ASN A 188 3.25 5.28 1.34
CA ASN A 188 2.45 4.10 0.95
C ASN A 188 1.41 4.52 -0.07
N THR A 189 1.44 3.89 -1.24
CA THR A 189 0.43 4.07 -2.28
C THR A 189 -0.40 2.81 -2.38
N TYR A 190 -1.70 2.95 -2.11
CA TYR A 190 -2.68 1.90 -2.25
C TYR A 190 -3.42 2.07 -3.58
N THR A 191 -3.42 1.04 -4.41
CA THR A 191 -4.13 1.04 -5.71
C THR A 191 -5.23 0.00 -5.65
N GLN A 192 -6.48 0.41 -5.87
CA GLN A 192 -7.61 -0.51 -5.86
C GLN A 192 -7.40 -1.59 -6.92
N ASP A 193 -7.50 -2.85 -6.52
CA ASP A 193 -7.38 -3.96 -7.46
C ASP A 193 -8.61 -3.98 -8.38
N ARG A 194 -8.38 -4.26 -9.66
CA ARG A 194 -9.43 -4.25 -10.69
C ARG A 194 -9.43 -5.55 -11.48
N GLY A 195 -10.61 -5.89 -11.98
CA GLY A 195 -10.85 -7.04 -12.86
C GLY A 195 -11.92 -6.69 -13.88
N SER A 196 -12.59 -7.68 -14.43
CA SER A 196 -13.67 -7.48 -15.41
C SER A 196 -14.80 -8.50 -15.22
N LEU A 197 -15.99 -8.16 -15.72
CA LEU A 197 -17.15 -9.04 -15.69
C LEU A 197 -17.79 -9.10 -17.07
N THR A 198 -17.87 -10.30 -17.63
CA THR A 198 -18.67 -10.60 -18.82
C THR A 198 -20.05 -11.10 -18.39
N VAL A 199 -21.09 -10.42 -18.85
CA VAL A 199 -22.47 -10.86 -18.74
C VAL A 199 -22.93 -11.45 -20.07
N GLU A 200 -23.38 -12.70 -20.04
CA GLU A 200 -23.87 -13.43 -21.20
C GLU A 200 -25.38 -13.62 -21.08
N LYS A 201 -26.07 -13.56 -22.22
CA LYS A 201 -27.49 -13.81 -22.30
C LYS A 201 -27.75 -15.01 -23.20
N ALA A 202 -28.24 -16.10 -22.62
CA ALA A 202 -28.67 -17.27 -23.38
C ALA A 202 -30.20 -17.28 -23.55
N VAL A 203 -30.68 -17.73 -24.72
CA VAL A 203 -32.09 -17.91 -25.03
C VAL A 203 -32.33 -19.30 -25.61
N ALA A 204 -33.26 -20.04 -25.01
CA ALA A 204 -33.64 -21.38 -25.44
C ALA A 204 -35.16 -21.48 -25.68
N GLY A 205 -35.56 -22.35 -26.60
CA GLY A 205 -36.97 -22.69 -26.88
C GLY A 205 -37.77 -21.64 -27.66
N TYR A 206 -37.16 -20.50 -28.00
CA TYR A 206 -37.69 -19.51 -28.92
C TYR A 206 -36.55 -18.77 -29.64
N THR A 207 -36.76 -18.41 -30.91
CA THR A 207 -35.79 -17.66 -31.71
C THR A 207 -36.30 -16.25 -31.93
N PHE A 208 -35.55 -15.26 -31.43
CA PHE A 208 -35.83 -13.85 -31.67
C PHE A 208 -35.15 -13.36 -32.96
N ASP A 209 -35.57 -12.19 -33.44
CA ASP A 209 -34.84 -11.44 -34.45
C ASP A 209 -33.41 -11.12 -33.98
N ALA A 210 -32.48 -11.01 -34.93
CA ALA A 210 -31.04 -10.87 -34.67
C ALA A 210 -30.66 -9.67 -33.78
N ASN A 211 -31.50 -8.62 -33.72
CA ASN A 211 -31.24 -7.41 -32.96
C ASN A 211 -31.88 -7.40 -31.57
N LYS A 212 -32.49 -8.51 -31.13
CA LYS A 212 -33.13 -8.57 -29.81
C LYS A 212 -32.07 -8.49 -28.71
N THR A 213 -32.28 -7.58 -27.78
CA THR A 213 -31.49 -7.47 -26.55
C THR A 213 -32.37 -7.65 -25.31
N PHE A 214 -31.71 -7.95 -24.20
CA PHE A 214 -32.28 -8.10 -22.87
C PHE A 214 -31.56 -7.17 -21.90
N ALA A 215 -32.31 -6.55 -21.00
CA ALA A 215 -31.75 -5.68 -19.98
C ALA A 215 -31.26 -6.54 -18.80
N ILE A 216 -29.93 -6.63 -18.64
CA ILE A 216 -29.28 -7.29 -17.51
C ILE A 216 -28.82 -6.23 -16.53
N TYR A 217 -29.11 -6.41 -15.25
CA TYR A 217 -28.70 -5.51 -14.19
C TYR A 217 -27.54 -6.14 -13.43
N VAL A 218 -26.48 -5.35 -13.25
CA VAL A 218 -25.33 -5.70 -12.42
C VAL A 218 -25.29 -4.73 -11.26
N THR A 219 -25.21 -5.21 -10.03
CA THR A 219 -25.05 -4.36 -8.84
C THR A 219 -23.78 -4.70 -8.07
N ASN A 220 -23.11 -3.69 -7.53
CA ASN A 220 -21.98 -3.89 -6.62
C ASN A 220 -22.48 -4.32 -5.21
N ALA A 221 -21.55 -4.58 -4.29
CA ALA A 221 -21.87 -4.97 -2.91
C ALA A 221 -22.66 -3.90 -2.12
N SER A 222 -22.61 -2.64 -2.54
CA SER A 222 -23.38 -1.52 -1.97
C SER A 222 -24.79 -1.39 -2.57
N GLY A 223 -25.14 -2.22 -3.55
CA GLY A 223 -26.43 -2.20 -4.25
C GLY A 223 -26.53 -1.16 -5.36
N GLU A 224 -25.44 -0.52 -5.75
CA GLU A 224 -25.42 0.43 -6.87
C GLU A 224 -25.30 -0.30 -8.21
N TYR A 225 -25.98 0.21 -9.23
CA TYR A 225 -26.00 -0.37 -10.57
C TYR A 225 -24.73 -0.03 -11.33
N VAL A 226 -24.04 -1.05 -11.82
CA VAL A 226 -22.85 -0.95 -12.66
C VAL A 226 -23.27 -0.76 -14.10
N LYS A 227 -22.70 0.24 -14.76
CA LYS A 227 -22.89 0.50 -16.19
C LYS A 227 -21.85 -0.24 -17.02
N GLU A 228 -22.06 -0.28 -18.33
CA GLU A 228 -21.14 -0.90 -19.27
C GLU A 228 -19.73 -0.27 -19.26
N ASP A 229 -19.61 1.02 -18.94
CA ASP A 229 -18.33 1.73 -18.80
C ASP A 229 -17.63 1.49 -17.43
N GLY A 230 -18.20 0.63 -16.58
CA GLY A 230 -17.69 0.32 -15.24
C GLY A 230 -18.03 1.33 -14.16
N SER A 231 -18.66 2.47 -14.50
CA SER A 231 -19.15 3.43 -13.50
C SER A 231 -20.39 2.89 -12.76
N VAL A 232 -20.61 3.39 -11.54
CA VAL A 232 -21.77 3.00 -10.72
C VAL A 232 -22.83 4.11 -10.67
N SER A 233 -24.09 3.72 -10.47
CA SER A 233 -25.22 4.63 -10.29
C SER A 233 -26.22 4.10 -9.29
N ALA A 234 -26.76 4.98 -8.45
CA ALA A 234 -27.92 4.66 -7.62
C ALA A 234 -29.22 4.48 -8.45
N THR A 235 -29.24 4.97 -9.70
CA THR A 235 -30.40 4.82 -10.58
C THR A 235 -30.35 3.48 -11.28
N LYS A 236 -31.47 2.75 -11.25
CA LYS A 236 -31.64 1.47 -11.94
C LYS A 236 -31.27 1.61 -13.42
N THR A 237 -30.13 1.02 -13.78
CA THR A 237 -29.56 1.08 -15.13
C THR A 237 -29.27 -0.34 -15.59
N GLY A 238 -29.91 -0.74 -16.69
CA GLY A 238 -29.68 -2.05 -17.30
C GLY A 238 -28.63 -1.96 -18.40
N ILE A 239 -27.87 -3.04 -18.55
CA ILE A 239 -26.94 -3.28 -19.65
C ILE A 239 -27.71 -4.04 -20.72
N SER A 240 -27.70 -3.53 -21.95
CA SER A 240 -28.40 -4.14 -23.07
C SER A 240 -27.57 -5.26 -23.68
N VAL A 241 -27.83 -6.51 -23.29
CA VAL A 241 -27.09 -7.69 -23.76
C VAL A 241 -27.83 -8.37 -24.92
N PRO A 242 -27.18 -8.65 -26.06
CA PRO A 242 -27.80 -9.35 -27.20
C PRO A 242 -28.26 -10.77 -26.84
N ALA A 243 -29.36 -11.22 -27.45
CA ALA A 243 -29.81 -12.60 -27.38
C ALA A 243 -28.72 -13.56 -27.88
N ASN A 244 -28.33 -14.55 -27.08
CA ASN A 244 -27.20 -15.45 -27.35
C ASN A 244 -25.86 -14.72 -27.58
N GLY A 245 -25.69 -13.58 -26.92
CA GLY A 245 -24.47 -12.77 -26.95
C GLY A 245 -23.99 -12.38 -25.55
N SER A 246 -23.02 -11.47 -25.50
CA SER A 246 -22.41 -11.03 -24.25
C SER A 246 -21.97 -9.56 -24.30
N VAL A 247 -21.79 -8.97 -23.13
CA VAL A 247 -21.20 -7.65 -22.91
C VAL A 247 -20.18 -7.77 -21.78
N THR A 248 -19.00 -7.15 -21.95
CA THR A 248 -17.95 -7.15 -20.93
C THR A 248 -17.80 -5.77 -20.33
N ILE A 249 -17.94 -5.71 -19.01
CA ILE A 249 -17.64 -4.54 -18.19
C ILE A 249 -16.18 -4.64 -17.78
N ASN A 250 -15.35 -3.77 -18.38
CA ASN A 250 -13.92 -3.78 -18.16
C ASN A 250 -13.53 -2.92 -16.97
N ASP A 251 -12.39 -3.26 -16.37
CA ASP A 251 -11.71 -2.44 -15.37
C ASP A 251 -12.66 -1.97 -14.26
N ILE A 252 -13.25 -2.91 -13.52
CA ILE A 252 -14.11 -2.63 -12.35
C ILE A 252 -13.42 -3.09 -11.07
N PRO A 253 -13.72 -2.48 -9.91
CA PRO A 253 -13.16 -2.92 -8.63
C PRO A 253 -13.39 -4.42 -8.41
N VAL A 254 -12.38 -5.12 -7.89
CA VAL A 254 -12.58 -6.52 -7.47
C VAL A 254 -13.63 -6.57 -6.36
N GLY A 255 -14.37 -7.67 -6.29
CA GLY A 255 -15.45 -7.83 -5.32
C GLY A 255 -16.58 -8.70 -5.83
N THR A 256 -17.64 -8.77 -5.02
CA THR A 256 -18.86 -9.49 -5.37
C THR A 256 -19.83 -8.55 -6.07
N TYR A 257 -20.35 -9.01 -7.21
CA TYR A 257 -21.41 -8.37 -7.96
C TYR A 257 -22.62 -9.30 -8.01
N THR A 258 -23.82 -8.73 -8.12
CA THR A 258 -25.05 -9.49 -8.34
C THR A 258 -25.56 -9.21 -9.75
N VAL A 259 -25.84 -10.27 -10.51
CA VAL A 259 -26.37 -10.20 -11.87
C VAL A 259 -27.82 -10.68 -11.85
N SER A 260 -28.71 -9.91 -12.47
CA SER A 260 -30.14 -10.21 -12.56
C SER A 260 -30.74 -9.74 -13.87
N GLU A 261 -31.92 -10.24 -14.21
CA GLU A 261 -32.72 -9.80 -15.34
C GLU A 261 -34.12 -9.45 -14.87
N GLU A 262 -34.64 -8.31 -15.35
CA GLU A 262 -36.05 -8.01 -15.15
C GLU A 262 -36.84 -8.51 -16.35
N ALA A 263 -37.76 -9.46 -16.13
CA ALA A 263 -38.56 -10.07 -17.19
C ALA A 263 -39.61 -9.14 -17.85
N ASN A 264 -39.56 -7.83 -17.58
CA ASN A 264 -40.49 -6.89 -18.17
C ASN A 264 -40.26 -6.78 -19.69
N GLY A 265 -41.29 -7.09 -20.47
CA GLY A 265 -41.22 -7.04 -21.94
C GLY A 265 -40.44 -8.19 -22.59
N THR A 266 -40.18 -9.27 -21.85
CA THR A 266 -39.59 -10.51 -22.39
C THR A 266 -40.63 -11.60 -22.67
N ALA A 267 -41.88 -11.42 -22.23
CA ALA A 267 -42.96 -12.37 -22.49
C ALA A 267 -43.19 -12.57 -23.99
N VAL A 268 -43.30 -13.83 -24.40
CA VAL A 268 -43.66 -14.25 -25.76
C VAL A 268 -45.06 -14.83 -25.69
N LYS A 269 -45.94 -14.41 -26.61
CA LYS A 269 -47.32 -14.90 -26.67
C LYS A 269 -47.34 -16.42 -26.91
N ASP A 270 -48.18 -17.13 -26.14
CA ASP A 270 -48.37 -18.59 -26.18
C ASP A 270 -47.11 -19.39 -25.78
N TYR A 271 -46.24 -18.79 -24.96
CA TYR A 271 -45.08 -19.43 -24.33
C TYR A 271 -44.97 -19.05 -22.85
N GLY A 272 -44.69 -20.04 -22.01
CA GLY A 272 -44.17 -19.82 -20.66
C GLY A 272 -42.69 -19.41 -20.66
N LEU A 273 -42.28 -18.58 -19.70
CA LEU A 273 -40.89 -18.10 -19.54
C LEU A 273 -40.32 -18.52 -18.17
N THR A 274 -39.13 -19.11 -18.20
CA THR A 274 -38.30 -19.34 -17.02
C THR A 274 -36.96 -18.62 -17.17
N VAL A 275 -36.58 -17.83 -16.16
CA VAL A 275 -35.27 -17.15 -16.07
C VAL A 275 -34.38 -17.92 -15.09
N SER A 276 -33.10 -18.11 -15.43
CA SER A 276 -32.11 -18.77 -14.56
C SER A 276 -30.71 -18.18 -14.74
N GLY A 277 -29.79 -18.52 -13.83
CA GLY A 277 -28.40 -18.07 -13.87
C GLY A 277 -28.14 -16.69 -13.25
N GLU A 278 -29.17 -16.07 -12.68
CA GLU A 278 -29.05 -14.89 -11.84
C GLU A 278 -28.35 -15.23 -10.50
N GLY A 279 -27.67 -14.25 -9.92
CA GLY A 279 -27.00 -14.41 -8.63
C GLY A 279 -25.67 -13.69 -8.52
N ASN A 280 -24.86 -14.12 -7.57
CA ASN A 280 -23.60 -13.46 -7.27
C ASN A 280 -22.44 -14.01 -8.12
N VAL A 281 -21.59 -13.11 -8.59
CA VAL A 281 -20.35 -13.38 -9.30
C VAL A 281 -19.21 -12.64 -8.61
N ILE A 282 -18.05 -13.28 -8.47
CA ILE A 282 -16.87 -12.69 -7.85
C ILE A 282 -15.91 -12.27 -8.96
N VAL A 283 -15.60 -10.98 -9.01
CA VAL A 283 -14.55 -10.42 -9.86
C VAL A 283 -13.25 -10.42 -9.07
N THR A 284 -12.22 -11.05 -9.63
CA THR A 284 -10.87 -11.11 -9.03
C THR A 284 -9.89 -10.28 -9.84
N LYS A 285 -8.78 -9.93 -9.20
CA LYS A 285 -7.74 -9.07 -9.78
C LYS A 285 -7.21 -9.66 -11.09
N ASP A 286 -7.04 -8.80 -12.09
CA ASP A 286 -6.44 -9.12 -13.39
C ASP A 286 -7.13 -10.28 -14.15
N ALA A 287 -8.39 -10.57 -13.82
CA ALA A 287 -9.19 -11.64 -14.41
C ALA A 287 -10.56 -11.14 -14.88
N THR A 288 -11.15 -11.89 -15.81
CA THR A 288 -12.54 -11.67 -16.25
C THR A 288 -13.42 -12.78 -15.69
N ALA A 289 -14.38 -12.42 -14.85
CA ALA A 289 -15.43 -13.33 -14.42
C ALA A 289 -16.55 -13.40 -15.47
N THR A 290 -17.32 -14.48 -15.49
CA THR A 290 -18.46 -14.65 -16.41
C THR A 290 -19.72 -15.00 -15.63
N ALA A 291 -20.83 -14.35 -15.98
CA ALA A 291 -22.16 -14.69 -15.50
C ALA A 291 -23.11 -14.87 -16.68
N THR A 292 -23.84 -15.98 -16.74
CA THR A 292 -24.74 -16.30 -17.86
C THR A 292 -26.18 -16.34 -17.37
N VAL A 293 -27.02 -15.43 -17.89
CA VAL A 293 -28.46 -15.40 -17.60
C VAL A 293 -29.23 -16.06 -18.74
N THR A 294 -30.03 -17.08 -18.45
CA THR A 294 -30.73 -17.89 -19.45
C THR A 294 -32.24 -17.67 -19.39
N ASN A 295 -32.85 -17.34 -20.53
CA ASN A 295 -34.31 -17.37 -20.70
C ASN A 295 -34.71 -18.63 -21.48
N THR A 296 -35.57 -19.44 -20.89
CA THR A 296 -36.13 -20.62 -21.54
C THR A 296 -37.61 -20.42 -21.79
N TYR A 297 -37.99 -20.43 -23.06
CA TYR A 297 -39.37 -20.31 -23.51
C TYR A 297 -39.94 -21.69 -23.82
N THR A 298 -41.07 -22.04 -23.22
CA THR A 298 -41.76 -23.31 -23.45
C THR A 298 -43.11 -23.03 -24.06
N GLN A 299 -43.36 -23.56 -25.26
CA GLN A 299 -44.63 -23.35 -25.95
C GLN A 299 -45.79 -23.90 -25.10
N ASP A 300 -46.83 -23.08 -24.92
CA ASP A 300 -48.04 -23.46 -24.21
C ASP A 300 -48.80 -24.50 -25.03
N LYS A 301 -49.23 -25.59 -24.38
CA LYS A 301 -49.97 -26.69 -25.02
C LYS A 301 -51.30 -26.93 -24.31
N GLY A 302 -52.33 -27.22 -25.10
CA GLY A 302 -53.65 -27.63 -24.63
C GLY A 302 -54.05 -28.99 -25.19
N SER A 303 -55.24 -29.45 -24.80
CA SER A 303 -55.84 -30.70 -25.26
C SER A 303 -57.20 -30.46 -25.90
N LEU A 304 -57.54 -31.23 -26.94
CA LEU A 304 -58.83 -31.19 -27.62
C LEU A 304 -59.53 -32.54 -27.46
N THR A 305 -60.76 -32.53 -26.96
CA THR A 305 -61.64 -33.72 -26.93
C THR A 305 -62.74 -33.56 -27.96
N VAL A 306 -62.87 -34.53 -28.88
CA VAL A 306 -63.92 -34.54 -29.91
C VAL A 306 -64.95 -35.62 -29.59
N ALA A 307 -66.23 -35.23 -29.54
CA ALA A 307 -67.34 -36.15 -29.30
C ALA A 307 -68.32 -36.16 -30.48
N LYS A 308 -68.71 -37.36 -30.94
CA LYS A 308 -69.74 -37.52 -31.98
C LYS A 308 -71.08 -37.90 -31.35
N ALA A 309 -72.05 -37.00 -31.42
CA ALA A 309 -73.45 -37.31 -31.14
C ALA A 309 -74.17 -37.84 -32.40
N VAL A 310 -74.99 -38.88 -32.25
CA VAL A 310 -75.85 -39.44 -33.30
C VAL A 310 -77.27 -39.49 -32.76
N ALA A 311 -78.24 -39.00 -33.53
CA ALA A 311 -79.66 -39.00 -33.17
C ALA A 311 -80.50 -39.59 -34.32
N GLY A 312 -81.66 -40.19 -33.98
CA GLY A 312 -82.61 -40.72 -34.96
C GLY A 312 -82.33 -42.14 -35.48
N TYR A 313 -81.22 -42.75 -35.10
CA TYR A 313 -80.90 -44.14 -35.41
C TYR A 313 -79.88 -44.70 -34.40
N THR A 314 -80.08 -45.95 -33.96
CA THR A 314 -79.16 -46.64 -33.03
C THR A 314 -78.25 -47.57 -33.84
N PHE A 315 -76.97 -47.20 -33.94
CA PHE A 315 -75.94 -48.09 -34.50
C PHE A 315 -75.54 -49.17 -33.48
N ASP A 316 -74.92 -50.25 -33.96
CA ASP A 316 -74.23 -51.18 -33.08
C ASP A 316 -73.05 -50.50 -32.37
N ALA A 317 -72.64 -51.04 -31.21
CA ALA A 317 -71.61 -50.44 -30.37
C ALA A 317 -70.20 -50.39 -31.00
N SER A 318 -69.98 -51.10 -32.11
CA SER A 318 -68.68 -51.14 -32.81
C SER A 318 -68.57 -50.08 -33.92
N LYS A 319 -69.66 -49.37 -34.24
CA LYS A 319 -69.64 -48.37 -35.31
C LYS A 319 -68.76 -47.17 -34.93
N THR A 320 -67.75 -46.92 -35.76
CA THR A 320 -66.88 -45.75 -35.65
C THR A 320 -67.20 -44.70 -36.73
N PHE A 321 -66.91 -43.43 -36.40
CA PHE A 321 -66.97 -42.30 -37.32
C PHE A 321 -65.57 -41.74 -37.46
N MET A 322 -65.08 -41.61 -38.70
CA MET A 322 -63.83 -40.92 -38.97
C MET A 322 -64.05 -39.42 -38.80
N ILE A 323 -63.22 -38.77 -37.99
CA ILE A 323 -63.24 -37.31 -37.81
C ILE A 323 -61.84 -36.81 -38.12
N TYR A 324 -61.77 -35.77 -38.94
CA TYR A 324 -60.55 -35.07 -39.25
C TYR A 324 -60.51 -33.75 -38.50
N VAL A 325 -59.38 -33.46 -37.86
CA VAL A 325 -59.09 -32.18 -37.22
C VAL A 325 -58.03 -31.50 -38.06
N THR A 326 -58.23 -30.24 -38.42
CA THR A 326 -57.23 -29.44 -39.13
C THR A 326 -56.84 -28.21 -38.33
N ASN A 327 -55.60 -27.74 -38.50
CA ASN A 327 -55.18 -26.44 -38.00
C ASN A 327 -55.70 -25.31 -38.91
N ALA A 328 -55.41 -24.05 -38.54
CA ALA A 328 -55.84 -22.88 -39.31
C ALA A 328 -55.26 -22.83 -40.74
N SER A 329 -54.15 -23.53 -40.99
CA SER A 329 -53.50 -23.65 -42.29
C SER A 329 -54.09 -24.80 -43.14
N GLY A 330 -55.03 -25.58 -42.59
CA GLY A 330 -55.66 -26.71 -43.26
C GLY A 330 -54.92 -28.04 -43.13
N GLU A 331 -53.85 -28.13 -42.34
CA GLU A 331 -53.08 -29.36 -42.14
C GLU A 331 -53.74 -30.25 -41.08
N TYR A 332 -53.66 -31.58 -41.23
CA TYR A 332 -54.30 -32.51 -40.30
C TYR A 332 -53.55 -32.61 -38.97
N VAL A 333 -54.31 -32.65 -37.88
CA VAL A 333 -53.82 -32.90 -36.52
C VAL A 333 -54.03 -34.36 -36.18
N LEU A 334 -52.94 -35.08 -35.89
CA LEU A 334 -52.98 -36.48 -35.48
C LEU A 334 -53.36 -36.61 -34.00
N ALA A 335 -53.74 -37.82 -33.59
CA ALA A 335 -54.20 -38.08 -32.22
C ALA A 335 -53.11 -37.87 -31.15
N ASP A 336 -51.83 -37.92 -31.53
CA ASP A 336 -50.69 -37.61 -30.66
C ASP A 336 -50.36 -36.10 -30.60
N GLY A 337 -51.13 -35.26 -31.32
CA GLY A 337 -50.97 -33.83 -31.39
C GLY A 337 -49.95 -33.34 -32.44
N SER A 338 -49.34 -34.24 -33.21
CA SER A 338 -48.46 -33.87 -34.33
C SER A 338 -49.26 -33.41 -35.56
N ILE A 339 -48.61 -32.63 -36.43
CA ILE A 339 -49.21 -32.08 -37.65
C ILE A 339 -48.74 -32.89 -38.88
N SER A 340 -49.67 -33.27 -39.74
CA SER A 340 -49.42 -33.95 -41.02
C SER A 340 -49.96 -33.13 -42.19
N ALA A 341 -49.15 -32.98 -43.23
CA ALA A 341 -49.55 -32.34 -44.48
C ALA A 341 -50.41 -33.24 -45.39
N THR A 342 -50.61 -34.51 -45.01
CA THR A 342 -51.39 -35.53 -45.72
C THR A 342 -52.27 -36.33 -44.79
#